data_AF-A0A7Y4EIE6-F1
#
_entry.id   AF-A0A7Y4EIE6-F1
#
_cell.length_a   1.000
_cell.length_b   1.000
_cell.length_c   1.000
_cell.angle_alpha   90.00
_cell.angle_beta   90.00
_cell.angle_gamma   90.00
#
_symmetry.space_group_name_H-M   'P 1'
#
loop_
_entity.id
_entity.type
_entity.pdbx_description
1 polymer ?
#
loop_
_entity_poly.entity_id
_entity_poly.type
_entity_poly.pdbx_seq_one_letter_code
_entity_poly.pdbx_strand_id
1 'polypeptide(L)'
;MSQKPFPCNQCGKCCSNVHLSELTQSLDRGDGVCRHLGKDMRCSIYDTRPDICRVELQYQLNYSKQYSWDQFVAVNVEVCELLGKNNV
;
A
#
# COMPACT_ATOMS: atom_id res chain seq x y z
N MET A 1 -7.82 -14.90 -16.74
CA MET A 1 -7.49 -13.59 -17.35
C MET A 1 -6.43 -12.94 -16.48
N SER A 2 -5.24 -12.64 -17.04
CA SER A 2 -4.15 -12.05 -16.27
C SER A 2 -4.38 -10.54 -16.17
N GLN A 3 -4.77 -10.06 -14.98
CA GLN A 3 -4.91 -8.63 -14.70
C GLN A 3 -3.51 -8.01 -14.58
N LYS A 4 -3.30 -6.77 -15.06
CA LYS A 4 -2.00 -6.09 -14.89
C LYS A 4 -1.77 -5.82 -13.39
N PRO A 5 -0.58 -6.11 -12.84
CA PRO A 5 -0.32 -5.87 -11.42
C PRO A 5 -0.38 -4.38 -11.08
N PHE A 6 -0.67 -4.07 -9.82
CA PHE A 6 -0.60 -2.70 -9.30
C PHE A 6 0.84 -2.17 -9.47
N PRO A 7 1.04 -0.95 -10.03
CA PRO A 7 2.36 -0.46 -10.45
C PRO A 7 3.22 0.06 -9.29
N CYS A 8 3.36 -0.72 -8.21
CA CYS A 8 4.21 -0.36 -7.08
C CYS A 8 5.69 -0.36 -7.48
N ASN A 9 6.36 0.77 -7.32
CA ASN A 9 7.81 0.92 -7.53
C ASN A 9 8.63 0.74 -6.24
N GLN A 10 8.01 0.27 -5.15
CA GLN A 10 8.65 0.04 -3.85
C GLN A 10 9.29 1.28 -3.22
N CYS A 11 8.74 2.48 -3.44
CA CYS A 11 9.27 3.74 -2.92
C CYS A 11 9.10 3.97 -1.41
N GLY A 12 8.40 3.07 -0.71
CA GLY A 12 8.20 3.15 0.74
C GLY A 12 7.16 4.18 1.22
N LYS A 13 6.60 5.03 0.35
CA LYS A 13 5.70 6.13 0.76
C LYS A 13 4.42 5.66 1.45
N CYS A 14 3.83 4.54 1.05
CA CYS A 14 2.70 3.95 1.79
C CYS A 14 3.13 3.44 3.18
N CYS A 15 4.32 2.87 3.29
CA CYS A 15 4.90 2.45 4.56
C CYS A 15 5.24 3.65 5.46
N SER A 16 5.57 4.81 4.92
CA SER A 16 5.81 6.04 5.68
C SER A 16 4.54 6.71 6.21
N ASN A 17 3.35 6.21 5.83
CA ASN A 17 2.07 6.85 6.12
C ASN A 17 1.01 5.84 6.60
N VAL A 18 1.43 4.82 7.35
CA VAL A 18 0.52 3.76 7.83
C VAL A 18 -0.50 4.25 8.86
N HIS A 19 -0.31 5.42 9.44
CA HIS A 19 -1.29 6.07 10.32
C HIS A 19 -2.53 6.60 9.58
N LEU A 20 -2.48 6.74 8.24
CA LEU A 20 -3.60 7.28 7.46
C LEU A 20 -4.75 6.27 7.28
N SER A 21 -4.59 5.03 7.76
CA SER A 21 -5.62 4.01 7.70
C SER A 21 -5.63 3.16 8.96
N GLU A 22 -6.82 2.96 9.53
CA GLU A 22 -7.04 2.08 10.68
C GLU A 22 -6.59 0.64 10.38
N LEU A 23 -6.72 0.20 9.13
CA LEU A 23 -6.33 -1.16 8.71
C LEU A 23 -4.82 -1.40 8.81
N THR A 24 -4.02 -0.33 8.70
CA THR A 24 -2.55 -0.39 8.79
C THR A 24 -2.02 0.02 10.16
N GLN A 25 -2.89 0.38 11.12
CA GLN A 25 -2.49 0.86 12.44
C GLN A 25 -1.61 -0.15 13.20
N SER A 26 -1.83 -1.45 13.01
CA SER A 26 -1.03 -2.50 13.63
C SER A 26 0.43 -2.57 13.13
N LEU A 27 0.75 -1.88 12.03
CA LEU A 27 2.08 -1.79 11.44
C LEU A 27 2.84 -0.55 11.90
N ASP A 28 2.15 0.44 12.44
CA ASP A 28 2.72 1.68 12.94
C ASP A 28 3.67 1.41 14.11
N ARG A 29 4.87 1.99 14.06
CA ARG A 29 5.84 1.94 15.16
C ARG A 29 5.62 3.03 16.22
N GLY A 30 4.58 3.85 16.06
CA GLY A 30 4.15 4.91 16.97
C GLY A 30 4.43 6.34 16.47
N ASP A 31 5.02 6.49 15.28
CA ASP A 31 5.32 7.78 14.64
C ASP A 31 4.65 7.94 13.26
N GLY A 32 3.72 7.04 12.94
CA GLY A 32 3.01 6.98 11.68
C GLY A 32 3.75 6.25 10.55
N VAL A 33 4.95 5.73 10.82
CA VAL A 33 5.76 4.94 9.89
C VAL A 33 5.70 3.46 10.25
N CYS A 34 5.67 2.61 9.22
CA CYS A 34 5.68 1.16 9.37
C CYS A 34 6.96 0.68 10.06
N ARG A 35 6.83 -0.20 11.06
CA ARG A 35 7.96 -0.84 11.75
C ARG A 35 8.89 -1.65 10.83
N HIS A 36 8.42 -2.00 9.64
CA HIS A 36 9.18 -2.75 8.64
C HIS A 36 9.81 -1.86 7.54
N LEU A 37 9.68 -0.53 7.63
CA LEU A 37 10.34 0.37 6.68
C LEU A 37 11.82 0.53 7.04
N GLY A 38 12.69 0.12 6.13
CA GLY A 38 14.13 0.27 6.23
C GLY A 38 14.60 1.70 5.99
N LYS A 39 15.85 1.98 6.36
CA LYS A 39 16.49 3.29 6.12
C LYS A 39 16.69 3.61 4.64
N ASP A 40 16.66 2.59 3.79
CA ASP A 40 16.74 2.68 2.33
C ASP A 40 15.36 2.93 1.67
N MET A 41 14.33 3.23 2.47
CA MET A 41 12.95 3.41 2.02
C MET A 41 12.32 2.14 1.42
N ARG A 42 12.85 0.95 1.72
CA ARG A 42 12.28 -0.33 1.30
C ARG A 42 11.66 -1.08 2.47
N CYS A 43 10.63 -1.89 2.18
CA CYS A 43 10.04 -2.78 3.17
C CYS A 43 10.94 -4.00 3.38
N SER A 44 11.36 -4.27 4.62
CA SER A 44 12.25 -5.40 4.94
C SER A 44 11.60 -6.77 4.78
N ILE A 45 10.27 -6.82 4.67
CA ILE A 45 9.47 -8.04 4.48
C ILE A 45 8.66 -7.99 3.18
N TYR A 46 9.15 -7.33 2.12
CA TYR A 46 8.37 -7.05 0.90
C TYR A 46 7.69 -8.30 0.32
N ASP A 47 8.39 -9.42 0.25
CA ASP A 47 7.84 -10.66 -0.34
C ASP A 47 6.83 -11.37 0.58
N THR A 48 6.98 -11.19 1.89
CA THR A 48 6.13 -11.78 2.95
C THR A 48 5.22 -10.74 3.62
N ARG A 49 4.96 -9.63 2.94
CA ARG A 49 4.06 -8.56 3.41
C ARG A 49 2.73 -9.13 3.90
N PRO A 50 2.14 -8.56 4.96
CA PRO A 50 0.81 -8.96 5.41
C PRO A 50 -0.23 -8.64 4.33
N ASP A 51 -1.36 -9.35 4.38
CA ASP A 51 -2.43 -9.25 3.37
C ASP A 51 -2.90 -7.82 3.14
N ILE A 52 -2.96 -7.00 4.20
CA ILE A 52 -3.37 -5.60 4.11
C ILE A 52 -2.47 -4.75 3.19
N CYS A 53 -1.20 -5.14 3.02
CA CYS A 53 -0.25 -4.44 2.16
C CYS A 53 -0.22 -4.97 0.72
N ARG A 54 -1.02 -5.98 0.38
CA ARG A 54 -1.07 -6.62 -0.94
C ARG A 54 -2.31 -6.15 -1.71
N VAL A 55 -2.14 -5.18 -2.60
CA VAL A 55 -3.23 -4.50 -3.31
C VAL A 55 -4.12 -5.48 -4.09
N GLU A 56 -3.53 -6.43 -4.81
CA GLU A 56 -4.26 -7.47 -5.54
C GLU A 56 -5.13 -8.33 -4.61
N LEU A 57 -4.58 -8.69 -3.44
CA LEU A 57 -5.29 -9.54 -2.49
C LEU A 57 -6.41 -8.78 -1.79
N GLN A 58 -6.16 -7.53 -1.40
CA GLN A 58 -7.20 -6.65 -0.84
C GLN A 58 -8.35 -6.47 -1.84
N TYR A 59 -8.06 -6.28 -3.12
CA TYR A 59 -9.08 -6.24 -4.15
C TYR A 59 -9.91 -7.52 -4.17
N GLN A 60 -9.26 -8.68 -4.27
CA GLN A 60 -9.94 -9.97 -4.34
C GLN A 60 -10.86 -10.21 -3.14
N LEU A 61 -10.34 -9.98 -1.93
CA LEU A 61 -11.04 -10.27 -0.68
C LEU A 61 -12.16 -9.27 -0.37
N ASN A 62 -11.96 -7.98 -0.63
CA ASN A 62 -12.81 -6.92 -0.08
C ASN A 62 -13.55 -6.08 -1.13
N TYR A 63 -13.02 -5.94 -2.35
CA TYR A 63 -13.45 -4.90 -3.29
C TYR A 63 -13.91 -5.42 -4.66
N SER A 64 -13.65 -6.69 -4.99
CA SER A 64 -13.95 -7.31 -6.29
C SER A 64 -15.43 -7.35 -6.67
N LYS A 65 -16.33 -7.21 -5.68
CA LYS A 65 -17.78 -7.10 -5.90
C LYS A 65 -18.26 -5.67 -6.16
N GLN A 66 -17.44 -4.66 -5.84
CA GLN A 66 -17.81 -3.25 -5.88
C GLN A 66 -17.11 -2.48 -7.00
N TYR A 67 -15.88 -2.87 -7.31
CA TYR A 67 -15.04 -2.22 -8.31
C TYR A 67 -14.57 -3.23 -9.34
N SER A 68 -14.37 -2.78 -10.58
CA SER A 68 -13.46 -3.48 -11.47
C SER A 68 -12.01 -3.31 -10.99
N TRP A 69 -11.11 -4.18 -11.45
CA TRP A 69 -9.70 -4.07 -11.11
C TRP A 69 -9.10 -2.74 -11.53
N ASP A 70 -9.41 -2.28 -12.75
CA ASP A 70 -8.88 -1.01 -13.27
C ASP A 70 -9.37 0.20 -12.46
N GLN A 71 -10.64 0.18 -12.02
CA GLN A 71 -11.17 1.23 -11.14
C GLN A 71 -10.48 1.23 -9.77
N PHE A 72 -10.30 0.04 -9.18
CA PHE A 72 -9.62 -0.09 -7.89
C PHE A 72 -8.15 0.36 -7.98
N VAL A 73 -7.44 -0.04 -9.04
CA VAL A 73 -6.06 0.39 -9.30
C VAL A 73 -5.99 1.90 -9.50
N ALA A 74 -6.90 2.50 -10.26
CA ALA A 74 -6.89 3.95 -10.51
C ALA A 74 -6.95 4.75 -9.20
N VAL A 75 -7.87 4.39 -8.30
CA VAL A 75 -7.99 5.06 -6.98
C VAL A 75 -6.73 4.83 -6.13
N ASN A 76 -6.18 3.62 -6.11
CA ASN A 76 -4.95 3.34 -5.36
C ASN A 76 -3.72 4.08 -5.91
N VAL A 77 -3.64 4.27 -7.24
CA VAL A 77 -2.58 5.06 -7.89
C VAL A 77 -2.70 6.53 -7.52
N GLU A 78 -3.90 7.11 -7.52
CA GLU A 78 -4.13 8.49 -7.08
C GLU A 78 -3.60 8.72 -5.66
N VAL A 79 -3.95 7.84 -4.72
CA VAL A 79 -3.41 7.91 -3.35
C VAL A 79 -1.90 7.73 -3.34
N CYS A 80 -1.35 6.78 -4.11
CA CYS A 80 0.09 6.56 -4.21
C CYS A 80 0.84 7.81 -4.68
N GLU A 81 0.31 8.53 -5.67
CA GLU A 81 0.89 9.76 -6.18
C GLU A 81 0.80 10.92 -5.18
N LEU A 82 -0.32 11.05 -4.47
CA LEU A 82 -0.49 12.05 -3.41
C LEU A 82 0.55 11.85 -2.30
N LEU A 83 0.74 10.61 -1.84
CA LEU A 83 1.78 10.28 -0.86
C LEU A 83 3.20 10.53 -1.39
N GLY A 84 3.41 10.38 -2.70
CA GLY A 84 4.69 10.68 -3.36
C GLY A 84 5.03 12.17 -3.41
N LYS A 85 4.02 13.05 -3.54
CA LYS A 85 4.19 14.51 -3.61
C LYS A 85 4.40 15.16 -2.25
N ASN A 86 3.93 14.54 -1.17
CA ASN A 86 4.12 15.02 0.19
C ASN A 86 5.56 14.71 0.67
N ASN A 87 6.48 15.62 0.37
CA ASN A 87 7.77 15.72 1.04
C ASN A 87 7.61 16.72 2.19
N VAL A 88 7.23 16.21 3.36
CA VAL A 88 7.42 16.92 4.63
C VAL A 88 8.80 16.55 5.16
#